data_AF-A0A426JJA0-F1
#
_entry.id   AF-A0A426JJA0-F1
#
_cell.length_a   1.000
_cell.length_b   1.000
_cell.length_c   1.000
_cell.angle_alpha   90.00
_cell.angle_beta   90.00
_cell.angle_gamma   90.00
#
_symmetry.space_group_name_H-M   'P 1'
#
loop_
_entity.id
_entity.type
_entity.pdbx_description
1 polymer ?
#
loop_
_entity_poly.entity_id
_entity_poly.type
_entity_poly.pdbx_seq_one_letter_code
_entity_poly.pdbx_strand_id
1 'polypeptide(L)'
;MDFLGELRRQLEAFRVLLSGDLSAPVEHCPGWNVLGLAGHLGNENLWVATAVRDLHGDHQHVPVSADSLDTWFAGTCETMLAELSASPDTPAWTFAPPRTVGFWRRRRCHETMVHRWDAENALGRPTPIDPGLAADGVDEVLGTMAPRQVALDRTSAPRRAVRFHATDVGATWTYGPGEPVAEIAAPAESLYLLLWNRGRLDDPPISCTGDHDTARSTLVGPLVP
;
A
#
# COMPACT_ATOMS: atom_id res chain seq x y z
N MET A 1 5.89 6.66 -14.03
CA MET A 1 5.89 5.20 -13.81
C MET A 1 4.67 4.60 -14.51
N ASP A 2 4.79 3.43 -15.15
CA ASP A 2 3.64 2.70 -15.70
C ASP A 2 2.97 1.86 -14.60
N PHE A 3 2.11 2.49 -13.81
CA PHE A 3 1.42 1.82 -12.71
C PHE A 3 0.46 0.73 -13.16
N LEU A 4 -0.11 0.83 -14.37
CA LEU A 4 -1.02 -0.22 -14.86
C LEU A 4 -0.25 -1.48 -15.23
N GLY A 5 0.91 -1.32 -15.88
CA GLY A 5 1.82 -2.44 -16.14
C GLY A 5 2.36 -3.06 -14.85
N GLU A 6 2.70 -2.25 -13.85
CA GLU A 6 3.15 -2.73 -12.55
C GLU A 6 2.06 -3.46 -11.77
N LEU A 7 0.85 -2.90 -11.71
CA LEU A 7 -0.29 -3.54 -11.08
C LEU A 7 -0.56 -4.94 -11.68
N ARG A 8 -0.46 -5.10 -13.01
CA ARG A 8 -0.59 -6.43 -13.65
C ARG A 8 0.44 -7.42 -13.13
N ARG A 9 1.73 -7.02 -13.08
CA ARG A 9 2.81 -7.85 -12.55
C ARG A 9 2.58 -8.25 -11.10
N GLN A 10 2.15 -7.30 -10.27
CA GLN A 10 1.89 -7.55 -8.85
C GLN A 10 0.69 -8.49 -8.65
N LEU A 11 -0.39 -8.33 -9.42
CA LEU A 11 -1.55 -9.23 -9.36
C LEU A 11 -1.22 -10.65 -9.84
N GLU A 12 -0.43 -10.77 -10.91
CA GLU A 12 0.03 -12.06 -11.42
C GLU A 12 0.92 -12.76 -10.39
N ALA A 13 1.88 -12.06 -9.80
CA ALA A 13 2.74 -12.58 -8.74
C ALA A 13 1.94 -12.97 -7.49
N PHE A 14 0.98 -12.15 -7.06
CA PHE A 14 0.09 -12.48 -5.95
C PHE A 14 -0.73 -13.75 -6.22
N ARG A 15 -1.27 -13.89 -7.44
CA ARG A 15 -2.09 -15.04 -7.82
C ARG A 15 -1.31 -16.37 -7.74
N VAL A 16 -0.01 -16.36 -8.04
CA VAL A 16 0.84 -17.56 -7.86
C VAL A 16 0.86 -18.04 -6.40
N LEU A 17 0.75 -17.14 -5.43
CA LEU A 17 0.76 -17.47 -4.00
C LEU A 17 -0.51 -18.22 -3.57
N LEU A 18 -1.60 -18.13 -4.35
CA LEU A 18 -2.87 -18.79 -4.05
C LEU A 18 -2.83 -20.32 -4.20
N SER A 19 -1.76 -20.86 -4.81
CA SER A 19 -1.50 -22.31 -4.80
C SER A 19 -0.74 -22.78 -3.54
N GLY A 20 -0.40 -21.86 -2.63
CA GLY A 20 0.29 -22.14 -1.36
C GLY A 20 -0.65 -22.52 -0.22
N ASP A 21 -0.15 -22.42 1.02
CA ASP A 21 -0.97 -22.61 2.22
C ASP A 21 -1.87 -21.39 2.47
N LEU A 22 -3.13 -21.50 2.05
CA LEU A 22 -4.14 -20.45 2.25
C LEU A 22 -4.50 -20.21 3.72
N SER A 23 -4.16 -21.14 4.62
CA SER A 23 -4.41 -21.02 6.05
C SER A 23 -3.29 -20.33 6.82
N ALA A 24 -2.14 -20.07 6.16
CA ALA A 24 -1.00 -19.42 6.78
C ALA A 24 -1.39 -18.03 7.34
N PRO A 25 -1.09 -17.75 8.62
CA PRO A 25 -1.43 -16.49 9.25
C PRO A 25 -0.60 -15.34 8.67
N VAL A 26 -1.21 -14.18 8.46
CA VAL A 26 -0.54 -12.99 7.93
C VAL A 26 -0.09 -12.10 9.08
N GLU A 27 1.21 -12.05 9.32
CA GLU A 27 1.84 -11.38 10.47
C GLU A 27 1.36 -9.93 10.68
N HIS A 28 1.32 -9.15 9.60
CA HIS A 28 0.98 -7.72 9.66
C HIS A 28 -0.50 -7.42 9.39
N CYS A 29 -1.34 -8.45 9.32
CA CYS A 29 -2.80 -8.33 9.23
C CYS A 29 -3.45 -9.25 10.29
N PRO A 30 -3.41 -8.86 11.58
CA PRO A 30 -3.86 -9.71 12.67
C PRO A 30 -5.30 -10.22 12.47
N GLY A 31 -5.48 -11.53 12.62
CA GLY A 31 -6.76 -12.21 12.40
C GLY A 31 -7.00 -12.66 10.96
N TRP A 32 -6.11 -12.32 10.02
CA TRP A 32 -6.19 -12.78 8.64
C TRP A 32 -5.22 -13.93 8.39
N ASN A 33 -5.61 -14.79 7.45
CA ASN A 33 -4.74 -15.73 6.76
C ASN A 33 -4.65 -15.35 5.28
N VAL A 34 -3.86 -16.08 4.49
CA VAL A 34 -3.68 -15.83 3.05
C VAL A 34 -5.01 -15.86 2.29
N LEU A 35 -5.96 -16.74 2.66
CA LEU A 35 -7.33 -16.74 2.11
C LEU A 35 -8.05 -15.41 2.37
N GLY A 36 -8.03 -14.93 3.61
CA GLY A 36 -8.65 -13.66 4.00
C GLY A 36 -8.02 -12.46 3.28
N LEU A 37 -6.69 -12.45 3.15
CA LEU A 37 -5.95 -11.42 2.44
C LEU A 37 -6.28 -11.38 0.94
N ALA A 38 -6.41 -12.55 0.29
CA ALA A 38 -6.84 -12.65 -1.10
C ALA A 38 -8.30 -12.23 -1.29
N GLY A 39 -9.16 -12.61 -0.35
CA GLY A 39 -10.56 -12.15 -0.29
C GLY A 39 -10.67 -10.63 -0.16
N HIS A 40 -9.83 -10.00 0.67
CA HIS A 40 -9.72 -8.55 0.78
C HIS A 40 -9.33 -7.93 -0.57
N LEU A 41 -8.19 -8.34 -1.13
CA LEU A 41 -7.69 -7.76 -2.38
C LEU A 41 -8.68 -7.91 -3.56
N GLY A 42 -9.38 -9.04 -3.65
CA GLY A 42 -10.40 -9.24 -4.69
C GLY A 42 -11.62 -8.34 -4.51
N ASN A 43 -12.04 -8.07 -3.28
CA ASN A 43 -13.12 -7.11 -3.02
C ASN A 43 -12.69 -5.67 -3.34
N GLU A 44 -11.45 -5.30 -3.00
CA GLU A 44 -10.90 -3.99 -3.38
C GLU A 44 -10.79 -3.82 -4.90
N ASN A 45 -10.51 -4.88 -5.66
CA ASN A 45 -10.57 -4.85 -7.11
C ASN A 45 -11.99 -4.47 -7.61
N LEU A 46 -13.02 -5.07 -7.01
CA LEU A 46 -14.42 -4.79 -7.37
C LEU A 46 -14.88 -3.40 -6.92
N TRP A 47 -14.40 -2.92 -5.76
CA TRP A 47 -14.65 -1.55 -5.31
C TRP A 47 -14.05 -0.52 -6.26
N VAL A 48 -12.81 -0.74 -6.73
CA VAL A 48 -12.19 0.15 -7.71
C VAL A 48 -12.89 0.11 -9.05
N ALA A 49 -13.35 -1.06 -9.50
CA ALA A 49 -14.15 -1.16 -10.71
C ALA A 49 -15.45 -0.33 -10.58
N THR A 50 -16.13 -0.42 -9.43
CA THR A 50 -17.33 0.38 -9.11
C THR A 50 -17.00 1.88 -9.08
N ALA A 51 -15.89 2.27 -8.44
CA ALA A 51 -15.44 3.65 -8.33
C ALA A 51 -15.18 4.33 -9.69
N VAL A 52 -14.66 3.57 -10.65
CA VAL A 52 -14.39 4.07 -12.00
C VAL A 52 -15.64 4.04 -12.87
N ARG A 53 -16.38 2.93 -12.87
CA ARG A 53 -17.55 2.73 -13.73
C ARG A 53 -18.74 3.56 -13.30
N ASP A 54 -19.06 3.52 -12.02
CA ASP A 54 -20.31 4.04 -11.46
C ASP A 54 -20.11 5.38 -10.73
N LEU A 55 -18.85 5.82 -10.58
CA LEU A 55 -18.48 7.12 -10.00
C LEU A 55 -18.93 7.30 -8.53
N HIS A 56 -18.96 6.22 -7.76
CA HIS A 56 -19.15 6.25 -6.32
C HIS A 56 -18.36 5.14 -5.63
N GLY A 57 -18.16 5.28 -4.31
CA GLY A 57 -17.36 4.36 -3.50
C GLY A 57 -18.17 3.30 -2.76
N ASP A 58 -19.38 2.98 -3.23
CA ASP A 58 -20.30 2.11 -2.49
C ASP A 58 -20.22 0.68 -3.04
N HIS A 59 -19.36 -0.13 -2.44
CA HIS A 59 -19.23 -1.55 -2.76
C HIS A 59 -19.45 -2.41 -1.51
N GLN A 60 -20.29 -3.44 -1.63
CA GLN A 60 -20.50 -4.42 -0.57
C GLN A 60 -19.57 -5.60 -0.77
N HIS A 61 -18.76 -5.91 0.24
CA HIS A 61 -17.83 -7.03 0.19
C HIS A 61 -18.58 -8.35 0.04
N VAL A 62 -18.12 -9.16 -0.91
CA VAL A 62 -18.62 -10.50 -1.17
C VAL A 62 -17.69 -11.51 -0.51
N PRO A 63 -18.20 -12.39 0.38
CA PRO A 63 -17.42 -13.50 0.92
C PRO A 63 -17.04 -14.49 -0.17
N VAL A 64 -15.82 -15.02 -0.11
CA VAL A 64 -15.31 -16.05 -1.04
C VAL A 64 -14.83 -17.28 -0.27
N SER A 65 -15.11 -18.47 -0.81
CA SER A 65 -14.62 -19.74 -0.27
C SER A 65 -13.28 -20.12 -0.90
N ALA A 66 -12.48 -20.94 -0.20
CA ALA A 66 -11.20 -21.43 -0.72
C ALA A 66 -11.35 -22.13 -2.09
N ASP A 67 -12.37 -22.96 -2.27
CA ASP A 67 -12.58 -23.75 -3.50
C ASP A 67 -12.82 -22.90 -4.76
N SER A 68 -13.25 -21.65 -4.59
CA SER A 68 -13.53 -20.73 -5.70
C SER A 68 -12.54 -19.56 -5.79
N LEU A 69 -11.59 -19.48 -4.87
CA LEU A 69 -10.77 -18.28 -4.65
C LEU A 69 -9.98 -17.87 -5.90
N ASP A 70 -9.24 -18.80 -6.54
CA ASP A 70 -8.38 -18.44 -7.68
C ASP A 70 -9.20 -17.92 -8.87
N THR A 71 -10.28 -18.62 -9.22
CA THR A 71 -11.15 -18.23 -10.34
C THR A 71 -11.87 -16.90 -10.04
N TRP A 72 -12.38 -16.75 -8.82
CA TRP A 72 -13.02 -15.50 -8.40
C TRP A 72 -12.02 -14.33 -8.42
N PHE A 73 -10.85 -14.51 -7.80
CA PHE A 73 -9.80 -13.49 -7.76
C PHE A 73 -9.38 -13.06 -9.16
N ALA A 74 -9.13 -14.01 -10.07
CA ALA A 74 -8.83 -13.73 -11.47
C ALA A 74 -9.92 -12.90 -12.15
N GLY A 75 -11.19 -13.24 -11.97
CA GLY A 75 -12.32 -12.46 -12.50
C GLY A 75 -12.39 -11.04 -11.93
N THR A 76 -12.07 -10.85 -10.64
CA THR A 76 -12.00 -9.49 -10.06
C THR A 76 -10.85 -8.68 -10.65
N CYS A 77 -9.70 -9.30 -10.89
CA CYS A 77 -8.55 -8.66 -11.55
C CYS A 77 -8.90 -8.21 -12.96
N GLU A 78 -9.50 -9.09 -13.76
CA GLU A 78 -9.95 -8.76 -15.13
C GLU A 78 -10.94 -7.60 -15.13
N THR A 79 -11.92 -7.63 -14.22
CA THR A 79 -12.93 -6.57 -14.08
C THR A 79 -12.28 -5.22 -13.77
N MET A 80 -11.39 -5.17 -12.77
CA MET A 80 -10.70 -3.94 -12.40
C MET A 80 -9.77 -3.44 -13.52
N LEU A 81 -8.97 -4.35 -14.11
CA LEU A 81 -8.01 -3.98 -15.15
C LEU A 81 -8.69 -3.47 -16.42
N ALA A 82 -9.90 -3.94 -16.74
CA ALA A 82 -10.70 -3.41 -17.83
C ALA A 82 -11.07 -1.94 -17.59
N GLU A 83 -11.58 -1.59 -16.41
CA GLU A 83 -11.90 -0.20 -16.04
C GLU A 83 -10.64 0.68 -16.00
N LEU A 84 -9.57 0.17 -15.40
CA LEU A 84 -8.30 0.88 -15.32
C LEU A 84 -7.55 0.96 -16.66
N SER A 85 -8.07 0.42 -17.77
CA SER A 85 -7.46 0.55 -19.10
C SER A 85 -7.74 1.91 -19.77
N ALA A 86 -8.74 2.67 -19.29
CA ALA A 86 -9.06 4.01 -19.77
C ALA A 86 -7.88 5.01 -19.62
N SER A 87 -7.96 6.20 -20.21
CA SER A 87 -6.91 7.23 -20.04
C SER A 87 -6.69 7.52 -18.53
N PRO A 88 -5.45 7.70 -18.05
CA PRO A 88 -5.20 8.03 -16.64
C PRO A 88 -5.87 9.34 -16.19
N ASP A 89 -6.16 10.25 -17.11
CA ASP A 89 -6.84 11.52 -16.83
C ASP A 89 -8.37 11.40 -16.82
N THR A 90 -8.91 10.21 -17.12
CA THR A 90 -10.36 9.95 -17.09
C THR A 90 -10.89 10.19 -15.67
N PRO A 91 -11.96 10.97 -15.49
CA PRO A 91 -12.58 11.17 -14.17
C PRO A 91 -13.02 9.85 -13.54
N ALA A 92 -12.78 9.71 -12.24
CA ALA A 92 -13.25 8.59 -11.44
C ALA A 92 -13.59 9.08 -10.03
N TRP A 93 -14.51 8.42 -9.34
CA TRP A 93 -14.64 8.63 -7.91
C TRP A 93 -13.40 8.10 -7.20
N THR A 94 -12.86 8.82 -6.22
CA THR A 94 -11.73 8.36 -5.41
C THR A 94 -11.98 8.72 -3.96
N PHE A 95 -11.19 8.22 -3.02
CA PHE A 95 -11.28 8.64 -1.61
C PHE A 95 -10.37 9.82 -1.24
N ALA A 96 -9.43 10.17 -2.11
CA ALA A 96 -8.57 11.35 -2.00
C ALA A 96 -8.27 11.95 -3.39
N PRO A 97 -7.99 13.26 -3.52
CA PRO A 97 -7.56 13.83 -4.79
C PRO A 97 -6.27 13.17 -5.32
N PRO A 98 -6.03 13.17 -6.65
CA PRO A 98 -6.95 13.59 -7.72
C PRO A 98 -8.11 12.60 -7.96
N ARG A 99 -9.20 13.07 -8.59
CA ARG A 99 -10.41 12.28 -8.90
C ARG A 99 -10.30 11.60 -10.28
N THR A 100 -9.32 10.72 -10.46
CA THR A 100 -9.00 10.15 -11.79
C THR A 100 -8.68 8.66 -11.77
N VAL A 101 -8.73 8.00 -12.92
CA VAL A 101 -8.26 6.61 -13.10
C VAL A 101 -6.78 6.47 -12.73
N GLY A 102 -5.96 7.49 -12.99
CA GLY A 102 -4.54 7.53 -12.61
C GLY A 102 -4.32 7.36 -11.10
N PHE A 103 -5.19 7.94 -10.27
CA PHE A 103 -5.16 7.74 -8.82
C PHE A 103 -5.34 6.25 -8.48
N TRP A 104 -6.35 5.60 -9.04
CA TRP A 104 -6.62 4.19 -8.75
C TRP A 104 -5.53 3.25 -9.24
N ARG A 105 -4.92 3.54 -10.39
CA ARG A 105 -3.76 2.77 -10.87
C ARG A 105 -2.62 2.80 -9.87
N ARG A 106 -2.24 3.99 -9.39
CA ARG A 106 -1.18 4.15 -8.37
C ARG A 106 -1.56 3.45 -7.07
N ARG A 107 -2.76 3.73 -6.57
CA ARG A 107 -3.22 3.21 -5.27
C ARG A 107 -3.34 1.69 -5.24
N ARG A 108 -3.93 1.09 -6.28
CA ARG A 108 -4.04 -0.36 -6.38
C ARG A 108 -2.69 -1.03 -6.58
N CYS A 109 -1.78 -0.40 -7.34
CA CYS A 109 -0.42 -0.90 -7.47
C CYS A 109 0.26 -1.06 -6.10
N HIS A 110 0.21 -0.03 -5.26
CA HIS A 110 0.83 -0.07 -3.92
C HIS A 110 0.13 -1.03 -2.96
N GLU A 111 -1.20 -1.08 -2.98
CA GLU A 111 -1.95 -2.04 -2.16
C GLU A 111 -1.67 -3.50 -2.53
N THR A 112 -1.70 -3.81 -3.83
CA THR A 112 -1.41 -5.17 -4.30
C THR A 112 0.04 -5.53 -3.98
N MET A 113 0.98 -4.62 -4.19
CA MET A 113 2.38 -4.85 -3.89
C MET A 113 2.62 -5.16 -2.41
N VAL A 114 2.06 -4.37 -1.49
CA VAL A 114 2.29 -4.58 -0.06
C VAL A 114 1.61 -5.87 0.44
N HIS A 115 0.42 -6.18 -0.05
CA HIS A 115 -0.26 -7.42 0.31
C HIS A 115 0.33 -8.66 -0.37
N ARG A 116 0.97 -8.52 -1.53
CA ARG A 116 1.85 -9.56 -2.08
C ARG A 116 3.03 -9.81 -1.16
N TRP A 117 3.70 -8.76 -0.70
CA TRP A 117 4.78 -8.91 0.27
C TRP A 117 4.29 -9.59 1.57
N ASP A 118 3.11 -9.22 2.08
CA ASP A 118 2.51 -9.86 3.26
C ASP A 118 2.27 -11.36 3.07
N ALA A 119 1.71 -11.75 1.91
CA ALA A 119 1.47 -13.14 1.57
C ALA A 119 2.77 -13.93 1.41
N GLU A 120 3.78 -13.33 0.77
CA GLU A 120 5.11 -13.93 0.64
C GLU A 120 5.80 -14.10 2.00
N ASN A 121 5.70 -13.10 2.88
CA ASN A 121 6.20 -13.17 4.26
C ASN A 121 5.52 -14.28 5.06
N ALA A 122 4.18 -14.36 4.99
CA ALA A 122 3.41 -15.44 5.63
C ALA A 122 3.82 -16.84 5.13
N LEU A 123 4.24 -16.93 3.86
CA LEU A 123 4.74 -18.17 3.24
C LEU A 123 6.27 -18.36 3.38
N GLY A 124 6.96 -17.48 4.12
CA GLY A 124 8.39 -17.58 4.43
C GLY A 124 9.34 -17.27 3.27
N ARG A 125 8.89 -16.53 2.25
CA ARG A 125 9.65 -16.23 1.04
C ARG A 125 9.39 -14.82 0.47
N PRO A 126 9.49 -13.74 1.28
CA PRO A 126 9.36 -12.37 0.79
C PRO A 126 10.37 -12.09 -0.31
N THR A 127 9.90 -11.48 -1.40
CA THR A 127 10.77 -11.04 -2.49
C THR A 127 11.01 -9.53 -2.43
N PRO A 128 12.19 -9.05 -2.86
CA PRO A 128 12.51 -7.63 -2.82
C PRO A 128 11.53 -6.77 -3.63
N ILE A 129 11.24 -5.58 -3.12
CA ILE A 129 10.47 -4.56 -3.83
C ILE A 129 11.41 -3.70 -4.68
N ASP A 130 10.99 -3.34 -5.91
CA ASP A 130 11.73 -2.41 -6.76
C ASP A 130 11.96 -1.07 -6.04
N PRO A 131 13.21 -0.57 -5.91
CA PRO A 131 13.49 0.66 -5.16
C PRO A 131 12.73 1.89 -5.68
N GLY A 132 12.53 2.00 -6.99
CA GLY A 132 11.79 3.11 -7.58
C GLY A 132 10.30 3.07 -7.22
N LEU A 133 9.70 1.87 -7.24
CA LEU A 133 8.32 1.65 -6.84
C LEU A 133 8.13 1.84 -5.32
N ALA A 134 9.06 1.36 -4.51
CA ALA A 134 9.05 1.59 -3.06
C ALA A 134 9.13 3.09 -2.75
N ALA A 135 10.01 3.84 -3.42
CA ALA A 135 10.12 5.29 -3.26
C ALA A 135 8.82 6.02 -3.64
N ASP A 136 8.16 5.63 -4.74
CA ASP A 136 6.84 6.17 -5.09
C ASP A 136 5.78 5.82 -4.04
N GLY A 137 5.88 4.64 -3.42
CA GLY A 137 5.02 4.23 -2.33
C GLY A 137 5.22 5.05 -1.06
N VAL A 138 6.48 5.41 -0.73
CA VAL A 138 6.79 6.36 0.36
C VAL A 138 6.14 7.71 0.09
N ASP A 139 6.25 8.21 -1.15
CA ASP A 139 5.58 9.45 -1.57
C ASP A 139 4.05 9.36 -1.42
N GLU A 140 3.43 8.23 -1.80
CA GLU A 140 1.98 8.05 -1.67
C GLU A 140 1.56 8.06 -0.20
N VAL A 141 2.28 7.34 0.67
CA VAL A 141 1.93 7.28 2.09
C VAL A 141 2.03 8.65 2.73
N LEU A 142 3.14 9.35 2.54
CA LEU A 142 3.36 10.65 3.17
C LEU A 142 2.51 11.77 2.56
N GLY A 143 2.25 11.73 1.26
CA GLY A 143 1.51 12.77 0.53
C GLY A 143 0.00 12.57 0.51
N THR A 144 -0.49 11.33 0.61
CA THR A 144 -1.91 11.00 0.42
C THR A 144 -2.49 10.21 1.59
N MET A 145 -1.87 9.08 1.96
CA MET A 145 -2.51 8.15 2.90
C MET A 145 -2.48 8.67 4.34
N ALA A 146 -1.32 9.09 4.84
CA ALA A 146 -1.17 9.59 6.20
C ALA A 146 -1.99 10.88 6.43
N PRO A 147 -1.96 11.89 5.53
CA PRO A 147 -2.86 13.03 5.63
C PRO A 147 -4.34 12.65 5.64
N ARG A 148 -4.73 11.60 4.89
CA ARG A 148 -6.11 11.09 4.91
C ARG A 148 -6.46 10.44 6.25
N GLN A 149 -5.57 9.65 6.86
CA GLN A 149 -5.85 9.06 8.18
C GLN A 149 -5.99 10.14 9.27
N VAL A 150 -5.23 11.23 9.16
CA VAL A 150 -5.40 12.43 9.99
C VAL A 150 -6.77 13.07 9.76
N ALA A 151 -7.17 13.27 8.50
CA ALA A 151 -8.48 13.85 8.16
C ALA A 151 -9.68 12.98 8.58
N LEU A 152 -9.47 11.70 8.84
CA LEU A 152 -10.45 10.75 9.37
C LEU A 152 -10.39 10.57 10.88
N ASP A 153 -9.61 11.39 11.61
CA ASP A 153 -9.42 11.31 13.05
C ASP A 153 -8.90 9.94 13.55
N ARG A 154 -8.18 9.19 12.70
CA ARG A 154 -7.61 7.88 13.05
C ARG A 154 -6.19 7.96 13.60
N THR A 155 -5.49 9.05 13.30
CA THR A 155 -4.18 9.37 13.87
C THR A 155 -4.03 10.88 14.00
N SER A 156 -3.06 11.33 14.80
CA SER A 156 -2.77 12.75 14.97
C SER A 156 -1.82 13.26 13.89
N ALA A 157 -2.03 14.50 13.45
CA ALA A 157 -1.05 15.17 12.60
C ALA A 157 0.30 15.30 13.34
N PRO A 158 1.44 15.14 12.63
CA PRO A 158 2.75 15.39 13.21
C PRO A 158 2.87 16.85 13.68
N ARG A 159 3.39 17.04 14.91
CA ARG A 159 3.59 18.39 15.48
C ARG A 159 4.84 19.08 14.97
N ARG A 160 5.79 18.32 14.44
CA ARG A 160 7.09 18.76 13.93
C ARG A 160 7.44 17.92 12.71
N ALA A 161 8.22 18.50 11.80
CA ALA A 161 8.67 17.81 10.62
C ALA A 161 9.71 16.71 10.93
N VAL A 162 9.60 15.60 10.21
CA VAL A 162 10.61 14.53 10.12
C VAL A 162 10.98 14.34 8.65
N ARG A 163 12.27 14.24 8.36
CA ARG A 163 12.76 13.92 7.02
C ARG A 163 12.86 12.40 6.85
N PHE A 164 12.42 11.92 5.70
CA PHE A 164 12.62 10.55 5.23
C PHE A 164 13.59 10.61 4.06
N HIS A 165 14.62 9.76 4.06
CA HIS A 165 15.67 9.74 3.04
C HIS A 165 15.92 8.32 2.54
N ALA A 166 15.51 8.05 1.31
CA ALA A 166 15.78 6.78 0.64
C ALA A 166 17.21 6.77 0.08
N THR A 167 18.11 6.04 0.74
CA THR A 167 19.58 6.14 0.51
C THR A 167 20.05 5.51 -0.80
N ASP A 168 19.29 4.58 -1.36
CA ASP A 168 19.57 3.83 -2.58
C ASP A 168 19.08 4.52 -3.85
N VAL A 169 18.08 5.40 -3.74
CA VAL A 169 17.53 6.19 -4.86
C VAL A 169 17.75 7.70 -4.72
N GLY A 170 18.25 8.17 -3.58
CA GLY A 170 18.53 9.59 -3.31
C GLY A 170 17.29 10.47 -3.15
N ALA A 171 16.12 9.88 -2.94
CA ALA A 171 14.87 10.60 -2.76
C ALA A 171 14.70 11.04 -1.30
N THR A 172 14.10 12.22 -1.09
CA THR A 172 13.83 12.74 0.25
C THR A 172 12.41 13.30 0.34
N TRP A 173 11.78 13.10 1.49
CA TRP A 173 10.46 13.63 1.82
C TRP A 173 10.51 14.29 3.19
N THR A 174 9.62 15.24 3.42
CA THR A 174 9.42 15.84 4.75
C THR A 174 7.95 15.71 5.12
N TYR A 175 7.68 15.12 6.27
CA TYR A 175 6.33 14.97 6.78
C TYR A 175 6.17 15.71 8.11
N GLY A 176 5.22 16.64 8.13
CA GLY A 176 4.96 17.54 9.25
C GLY A 176 5.44 18.98 9.05
N PRO A 177 5.11 19.89 9.99
CA PRO A 177 5.34 21.32 9.83
C PRO A 177 6.76 21.76 10.25
N GLY A 178 7.28 22.78 9.56
CA GLY A 178 8.55 23.44 9.89
C GLY A 178 9.79 22.71 9.39
N GLU A 179 10.96 23.10 9.91
CA GLU A 179 12.23 22.44 9.61
C GLU A 179 12.30 21.05 10.27
N PRO A 180 12.76 20.01 9.56
CA PRO A 180 12.90 18.68 10.13
C PRO A 180 13.80 18.65 11.36
N VAL A 181 13.28 18.12 12.47
CA VAL A 181 14.05 17.97 13.73
C VAL A 181 14.69 16.58 13.86
N ALA A 182 14.35 15.67 12.94
CA ALA A 182 14.89 14.33 12.84
C ALA A 182 14.93 13.86 11.38
N GLU A 183 15.80 12.91 11.09
CA GLU A 183 15.90 12.24 9.79
C GLU A 183 15.92 10.72 9.97
N ILE A 184 15.07 10.03 9.22
CA ILE A 184 15.02 8.57 9.07
C ILE A 184 15.59 8.24 7.68
N ALA A 185 16.72 7.53 7.64
CA ALA A 185 17.40 7.17 6.41
C ALA A 185 17.57 5.64 6.30
N ALA A 186 17.13 5.08 5.18
CA ALA A 186 17.23 3.65 4.84
C ALA A 186 17.06 3.45 3.32
N PRO A 187 17.28 2.26 2.75
CA PRO A 187 16.81 1.93 1.41
C PRO A 187 15.30 2.16 1.26
N ALA A 188 14.84 2.46 0.05
CA ALA A 188 13.45 2.82 -0.23
C ALA A 188 12.47 1.73 0.24
N GLU A 189 12.79 0.45 0.04
CA GLU A 189 11.98 -0.68 0.50
C GLU A 189 11.80 -0.68 2.02
N SER A 190 12.87 -0.43 2.79
CA SER A 190 12.81 -0.40 4.25
C SER A 190 11.94 0.76 4.76
N LEU A 191 12.06 1.95 4.14
CA LEU A 191 11.18 3.07 4.45
C LEU A 191 9.73 2.78 4.11
N TYR A 192 9.49 2.17 2.95
CA TYR A 192 8.15 1.79 2.50
C TYR A 192 7.49 0.81 3.48
N LEU A 193 8.17 -0.29 3.80
CA LEU A 193 7.67 -1.29 4.75
C LEU A 193 7.51 -0.71 6.16
N LEU A 194 8.41 0.17 6.60
CA LEU A 194 8.28 0.89 7.87
C LEU A 194 7.00 1.74 7.92
N LEU A 195 6.72 2.52 6.87
CA LEU A 195 5.52 3.36 6.78
C LEU A 195 4.23 2.55 6.67
N TRP A 196 4.32 1.34 6.12
CA TRP A 196 3.26 0.34 6.16
C TRP A 196 3.24 -0.49 7.46
N ASN A 197 4.01 -0.17 8.50
CA ASN A 197 4.01 -0.91 9.77
C ASN A 197 4.40 -2.40 9.63
N ARG A 198 5.29 -2.71 8.69
CA ARG A 198 5.93 -4.03 8.47
C ARG A 198 7.39 -4.08 8.93
N GLY A 199 7.84 -3.04 9.62
CA GLY A 199 9.16 -2.95 10.23
C GLY A 199 9.15 -1.97 11.40
N ARG A 200 10.27 -1.89 12.10
CA ARG A 200 10.47 -1.02 13.25
C ARG A 200 11.58 -0.03 12.95
N LEU A 201 11.51 1.15 13.56
CA LEU A 201 12.53 2.20 13.40
C LEU A 201 13.94 1.73 13.78
N ASP A 202 14.01 0.76 14.69
CA ASP A 202 15.27 0.22 15.22
C ASP A 202 15.79 -0.99 14.39
N ASP A 203 15.10 -1.40 13.31
CA ASP A 203 15.51 -2.51 12.45
C ASP A 203 16.62 -2.09 11.46
N PRO A 204 17.69 -2.88 11.27
CA PRO A 204 18.65 -2.61 10.21
C PRO A 204 17.98 -2.77 8.83
N PRO A 205 18.35 -1.98 7.80
CA PRO A 205 19.41 -0.95 7.77
C PRO A 205 18.91 0.47 8.11
N ILE A 206 17.80 0.62 8.83
CA ILE A 206 17.22 1.93 9.14
C ILE A 206 18.12 2.67 10.15
N SER A 207 18.38 3.93 9.85
CA SER A 207 19.10 4.84 10.74
C SER A 207 18.21 6.05 11.06
N CYS A 208 18.24 6.48 12.33
CA CYS A 208 17.53 7.66 12.80
C CYS A 208 18.54 8.63 13.42
N THR A 209 18.45 9.90 13.04
CA THR A 209 19.29 10.97 13.60
C THR A 209 18.42 12.14 14.07
N GLY A 210 18.93 12.96 15.00
CA GLY A 210 18.17 14.04 15.61
C GLY A 210 17.19 13.56 16.70
N ASP A 211 16.02 14.18 16.77
CA ASP A 211 14.99 13.90 17.78
C ASP A 211 14.26 12.56 17.52
N HIS A 212 14.71 11.51 18.20
CA HIS A 212 14.18 10.15 18.08
C HIS A 212 12.74 10.02 18.58
N ASP A 213 12.33 10.81 19.57
CA ASP A 213 10.97 10.75 20.10
C ASP A 213 9.99 11.31 19.08
N THR A 214 10.35 12.42 18.44
CA THR A 214 9.59 12.98 17.32
C THR A 214 9.53 12.00 16.14
N ALA A 215 10.66 11.39 15.75
CA ALA A 215 10.72 10.38 14.69
C ALA A 215 9.79 9.20 14.98
N ARG A 216 9.86 8.64 16.19
CA ARG A 216 9.00 7.51 16.62
C ARG A 216 7.53 7.92 16.63
N SER A 217 7.20 9.08 17.18
CA SER A 217 5.81 9.56 17.26
C SER A 217 5.16 9.75 15.88
N THR A 218 5.95 10.06 14.85
CA THR A 218 5.49 10.23 13.46
C THR A 218 5.08 8.90 12.81
N LEU A 219 5.55 7.78 13.36
CA LEU A 219 5.23 6.41 12.92
C LEU A 219 4.13 5.77 13.76
N VAL A 220 3.59 6.46 14.78
CA VAL A 220 2.56 5.91 15.67
C VAL A 220 1.17 6.05 15.05
N GLY A 221 0.40 4.97 15.09
CA GLY A 221 -0.97 4.91 14.58
C GLY A 221 -1.02 4.56 13.09
N PRO A 222 -2.24 4.41 12.54
CA PRO A 222 -2.40 4.04 11.13
C PRO A 222 -1.98 5.21 10.24
N LEU A 223 -0.85 5.07 9.53
CA LEU A 223 -0.48 5.93 8.40
C LEU A 223 -1.18 5.51 7.10
N VAL A 224 -1.62 4.26 7.08
CA VAL A 224 -2.30 3.58 5.97
C VAL A 224 -3.59 2.95 6.48
N PRO A 225 -4.55 2.62 5.60
CA PRO A 225 -5.85 2.04 5.98
C PRO A 225 -5.73 0.71 6.71
#